data_AF-A0A7C3YHZ4-F1
#
_entry.id   AF-A0A7C3YHZ4-F1
#
_cell.length_a   1.000
_cell.length_b   1.000
_cell.length_c   1.000
_cell.angle_alpha   90.00
_cell.angle_beta   90.00
_cell.angle_gamma   90.00
#
_symmetry.space_group_name_H-M   'P 1'
#
loop_
_entity.id
_entity.type
_entity.pdbx_description
1 polymer ?
#
loop_
_entity_poly.entity_id
_entity_poly.type
_entity_poly.pdbx_seq_one_letter_code
_entity_poly.pdbx_strand_id
1 'polypeptide(L)'
;MDLFLSITPVGICMLDERGELIDFSRFPDDPEDAAKRLHSIRSGEIVDELRDLISRWIKNIDTLYLESSSLRDVILGEFPGINTKVAPNMDPFVVLRRKKREIMSIISGKEKEELRNLLVDISLSLARMQIKKELSRKDLLVMKAVDYLDHLNKSLNILMPAVREWFSIYMPELDSIVEDHELFVRAAMAIAGDGGKDDLLRAGLPDEVVSRLSEAMKKTLGIGVKGEIRDVISVLNELFETRERVERYIEGLMREIAPNLSDVAGPLLGARLITMAGGLDKLAQLPASTIQILGAHKAIFLHMTKGTKPPKHGILFQAKEVRSA
;
A
#
# COMPACT_ATOMS: atom_id res chain seq x y z
N MET A 1 26.78 -29.77 -27.32
CA MET A 1 26.66 -30.47 -26.03
C MET A 1 25.46 -29.95 -25.27
N ASP A 2 24.82 -30.80 -24.46
CA ASP A 2 23.78 -30.38 -23.52
C ASP A 2 24.42 -29.72 -22.29
N LEU A 3 24.01 -28.48 -22.00
CA LEU A 3 24.54 -27.67 -20.89
C LEU A 3 23.44 -27.25 -19.92
N PHE A 4 23.81 -27.05 -18.66
CA PHE A 4 22.87 -26.71 -17.59
C PHE A 4 23.30 -25.40 -16.94
N LEU A 5 22.45 -24.37 -17.02
CA LEU A 5 22.76 -23.06 -16.44
C LEU A 5 21.96 -22.83 -15.17
N SER A 6 22.66 -22.41 -14.11
CA SER A 6 22.06 -22.06 -12.82
C SER A 6 22.63 -20.76 -12.27
N ILE A 7 21.82 -20.09 -11.46
CA ILE A 7 22.15 -18.82 -10.82
C ILE A 7 22.39 -19.06 -9.34
N THR A 8 23.53 -18.61 -8.86
CA THR A 8 23.90 -18.62 -7.44
C THR A 8 24.01 -17.20 -6.90
N PRO A 9 23.97 -16.99 -5.58
CA PRO A 9 24.13 -15.65 -5.03
C PRO A 9 25.46 -14.95 -5.37
N VAL A 10 26.49 -15.71 -5.72
CA VAL A 10 27.85 -15.20 -6.00
C VAL A 10 28.20 -15.16 -7.50
N GLY A 11 27.27 -15.57 -8.37
CA GLY A 11 27.51 -15.65 -9.80
C GLY A 11 26.66 -16.69 -10.49
N ILE A 12 26.93 -16.89 -11.78
CA ILE A 12 26.21 -17.78 -12.68
C ILE A 12 27.14 -18.93 -13.04
N CYS A 13 26.63 -20.16 -13.02
CA CYS A 13 27.40 -21.34 -13.36
C CYS A 13 26.81 -22.10 -14.55
N MET A 14 27.71 -22.69 -15.34
CA MET A 14 27.43 -23.63 -16.40
C MET A 14 27.92 -25.02 -15.99
N LEU A 15 27.06 -26.01 -16.07
CA LEU A 15 27.32 -27.38 -15.67
C LEU A 15 27.19 -28.35 -16.85
N ASP A 16 27.87 -29.49 -16.74
CA ASP A 16 27.72 -30.62 -17.65
C ASP A 16 26.55 -31.54 -17.25
N GLU A 17 26.35 -32.61 -18.02
CA GLU A 17 25.36 -33.65 -17.76
C GLU A 17 25.60 -34.44 -16.45
N ARG A 18 26.77 -34.30 -15.83
CA ARG A 18 27.09 -34.91 -14.52
C ARG A 18 26.88 -33.94 -13.35
N GLY A 19 26.59 -32.67 -13.64
CA GLY A 19 26.46 -31.60 -12.65
C GLY A 19 27.81 -31.06 -12.16
N GLU A 20 28.89 -31.30 -12.90
CA GLU A 20 30.20 -30.72 -12.64
C GLU A 20 30.32 -29.34 -13.29
N LEU A 21 31.04 -28.43 -12.63
CA LEU A 21 31.21 -27.04 -13.09
C LEU A 21 32.15 -26.97 -14.29
N ILE A 22 31.67 -26.46 -15.43
CA ILE A 22 32.48 -26.28 -16.64
C ILE A 22 33.01 -24.84 -16.76
N ASP A 23 32.14 -23.86 -16.52
CA ASP A 23 32.45 -22.43 -16.63
C ASP A 23 31.54 -21.63 -15.69
N PHE A 24 31.94 -20.42 -15.35
CA PHE A 24 31.17 -19.52 -14.51
C PHE A 24 31.43 -18.05 -14.82
N SER A 25 30.50 -17.22 -14.37
CA SER A 25 30.66 -15.76 -14.36
C SER A 25 30.36 -15.27 -12.95
N ARG A 26 31.36 -14.66 -12.31
CA ARG A 26 31.27 -14.21 -10.92
C ARG A 26 30.57 -12.85 -10.87
N PHE A 27 29.70 -12.65 -9.90
CA PHE A 27 29.16 -11.33 -9.59
C PHE A 27 30.20 -10.46 -8.86
N PRO A 28 29.98 -9.13 -8.78
CA PRO A 28 30.81 -8.25 -7.98
C PRO A 28 30.92 -8.72 -6.52
N ASP A 29 32.06 -8.46 -5.89
CA ASP A 29 32.29 -8.80 -4.47
C ASP A 29 31.53 -7.91 -3.51
N ASP A 30 31.13 -6.72 -3.97
CA ASP A 30 30.24 -5.86 -3.21
C ASP A 30 28.86 -6.53 -3.05
N PRO A 31 28.39 -6.76 -1.81
CA PRO A 31 27.13 -7.46 -1.57
C PRO A 31 25.90 -6.76 -2.15
N GLU A 32 25.93 -5.42 -2.23
CA GLU A 32 24.80 -4.63 -2.75
C GLU A 32 24.71 -4.81 -4.26
N ASP A 33 25.83 -4.76 -4.97
CA ASP A 33 25.87 -4.95 -6.41
C ASP A 33 25.57 -6.40 -6.81
N ALA A 34 26.06 -7.40 -6.08
CA ALA A 34 25.65 -8.80 -6.28
C ALA A 34 24.14 -9.00 -6.06
N ALA A 35 23.57 -8.37 -5.02
CA ALA A 35 22.13 -8.41 -4.79
C ALA A 35 21.34 -7.72 -5.93
N LYS A 36 21.84 -6.61 -6.50
CA LYS A 36 21.25 -5.98 -7.68
C LYS A 36 21.25 -6.91 -8.88
N ARG A 37 22.35 -7.62 -9.17
CA ARG A 37 22.41 -8.61 -10.25
C ARG A 37 21.35 -9.71 -10.09
N LEU A 38 21.26 -10.28 -8.89
CA LEU A 38 20.23 -11.27 -8.57
C LEU A 38 18.82 -10.71 -8.74
N HIS A 39 18.59 -9.47 -8.32
CA HIS A 39 17.29 -8.83 -8.44
C HIS A 39 16.89 -8.57 -9.90
N SER A 40 17.82 -8.08 -10.73
CA SER A 40 17.63 -7.85 -12.16
C SER A 40 17.25 -9.13 -12.88
N ILE A 41 18.01 -10.22 -12.67
CA ILE A 41 17.70 -11.50 -13.32
C ILE A 41 16.31 -12.01 -12.89
N ARG A 42 15.97 -11.90 -11.60
CA ARG A 42 14.63 -12.29 -11.10
C ARG A 42 13.51 -11.41 -11.64
N SER A 43 13.81 -10.18 -12.01
CA SER A 43 12.86 -9.22 -12.57
C SER A 43 12.71 -9.34 -14.09
N GLY A 44 13.45 -10.26 -14.72
CA GLY A 44 13.38 -10.49 -16.17
C GLY A 44 14.39 -9.68 -16.97
N GLU A 45 15.44 -9.14 -16.34
CA GLU A 45 16.49 -8.38 -17.01
C GLU A 45 17.74 -9.25 -17.21
N ILE A 46 18.39 -9.11 -18.38
CA ILE A 46 19.69 -9.75 -18.61
C ILE A 46 20.80 -8.92 -17.96
N VAL A 47 21.72 -9.59 -17.28
CA VAL A 47 22.94 -8.97 -16.73
C VAL A 47 24.16 -9.31 -17.58
N ASP A 48 25.18 -8.47 -17.56
CA ASP A 48 26.39 -8.65 -18.38
C ASP A 48 27.07 -9.99 -18.11
N GLU A 49 27.11 -10.42 -16.84
CA GLU A 49 27.70 -11.70 -16.45
C GLU A 49 26.98 -12.90 -17.10
N LEU A 50 25.66 -12.79 -17.31
CA LEU A 50 24.84 -13.81 -17.98
C LEU A 50 25.08 -13.79 -19.49
N ARG A 51 25.09 -12.57 -20.07
CA ARG A 51 25.34 -12.36 -21.50
C ARG A 51 26.70 -12.91 -21.90
N ASP A 52 27.73 -12.59 -21.13
CA ASP A 52 29.11 -13.00 -21.40
C ASP A 52 29.25 -14.51 -21.32
N LEU A 53 28.70 -15.15 -20.28
CA LEU A 53 28.76 -16.59 -20.10
C LEU A 53 28.09 -17.33 -21.26
N ILE A 54 26.90 -16.91 -21.68
CA ILE A 54 26.19 -17.54 -22.81
C ILE A 54 26.95 -17.31 -24.12
N SER A 55 27.48 -16.10 -24.34
CA SER A 55 28.23 -15.77 -25.55
C SER A 55 29.48 -16.63 -25.74
N ARG A 56 30.16 -17.02 -24.64
CA ARG A 56 31.30 -17.95 -24.69
C ARG A 56 30.92 -19.35 -25.19
N TRP A 57 29.68 -19.79 -24.96
CA TRP A 57 29.22 -21.15 -25.22
C TRP A 57 28.23 -21.28 -26.38
N ILE A 58 27.77 -20.17 -26.97
CA ILE A 58 26.68 -20.14 -27.94
C ILE A 58 26.84 -21.09 -29.13
N LYS A 59 28.09 -21.35 -29.56
CA LYS A 59 28.40 -22.25 -30.69
C LYS A 59 28.48 -23.73 -30.29
N ASN A 60 28.58 -24.02 -28.99
CA ASN A 60 28.83 -25.36 -28.45
C ASN A 60 27.60 -25.94 -27.73
N ILE A 61 26.50 -25.18 -27.65
CA ILE A 61 25.25 -25.57 -27.00
C ILE A 61 24.35 -26.28 -28.03
N ASP A 62 23.99 -27.54 -27.74
CA ASP A 62 22.92 -28.24 -28.48
C ASP A 62 21.57 -27.96 -27.81
N THR A 63 21.51 -28.13 -26.49
CA THR A 63 20.37 -27.77 -25.65
C THR A 63 20.85 -27.10 -24.36
N LEU A 64 20.27 -25.95 -24.01
CA LEU A 64 20.49 -25.28 -22.74
C LEU A 64 19.35 -25.56 -21.77
N TYR A 65 19.62 -26.29 -20.71
CA TYR A 65 18.66 -26.57 -19.64
C TYR A 65 18.70 -25.47 -18.58
N LEU A 66 17.51 -25.07 -18.11
CA LEU A 66 17.30 -23.95 -17.19
C LEU A 66 16.40 -24.35 -16.03
N GLU A 67 16.57 -23.68 -14.88
CA GLU A 67 15.76 -23.93 -13.68
C GLU A 67 14.38 -23.26 -13.70
N SER A 68 14.17 -22.19 -14.49
CA SER A 68 12.90 -21.45 -14.49
C SER A 68 12.50 -20.96 -15.88
N SER A 69 11.18 -20.84 -16.10
CA SER A 69 10.64 -20.24 -17.32
C SER A 69 11.02 -18.77 -17.46
N SER A 70 11.05 -18.01 -16.37
CA SER A 70 11.46 -16.61 -16.39
C SER A 70 12.88 -16.45 -16.94
N LEU A 71 13.83 -17.26 -16.47
CA LEU A 71 15.20 -17.23 -16.98
C LEU A 71 15.29 -17.61 -18.47
N ARG A 72 14.48 -18.58 -18.91
CA ARG A 72 14.37 -18.93 -20.32
C ARG A 72 13.92 -17.73 -21.15
N ASP A 73 12.88 -17.03 -20.70
CA ASP A 73 12.29 -15.92 -21.44
C ASP A 73 13.30 -14.74 -21.53
N VAL A 74 14.08 -14.47 -20.48
CA VAL A 74 15.21 -13.51 -20.51
C VAL A 74 16.24 -13.90 -21.56
N ILE A 75 16.67 -15.17 -21.56
CA ILE A 75 17.71 -15.66 -22.48
C ILE A 75 17.22 -15.62 -23.92
N LEU A 76 15.99 -16.05 -24.20
CA LEU A 76 15.42 -16.05 -25.56
C LEU A 76 15.17 -14.63 -26.08
N GLY A 77 14.94 -13.65 -25.19
CA GLY A 77 14.84 -12.25 -25.56
C GLY A 77 16.12 -11.71 -26.20
N GLU A 78 17.29 -12.08 -25.66
CA GLU A 78 18.59 -11.64 -26.19
C GLU A 78 19.16 -12.61 -27.24
N PHE A 79 18.94 -13.91 -27.05
CA PHE A 79 19.51 -14.99 -27.86
C PHE A 79 18.39 -15.92 -28.41
N PRO A 80 17.59 -15.45 -29.39
CA PRO A 80 16.43 -16.19 -29.88
C PRO A 80 16.76 -17.51 -30.61
N GLY A 81 18.01 -17.69 -31.04
CA GLY A 81 18.47 -18.88 -31.76
C GLY A 81 18.90 -20.06 -30.88
N ILE A 82 18.90 -19.91 -29.55
CA ILE A 82 19.34 -20.97 -28.64
C ILE A 82 18.18 -21.92 -28.34
N ASN A 83 18.42 -23.22 -28.52
CA ASN A 83 17.50 -24.25 -28.08
C ASN A 83 17.54 -24.37 -26.54
N THR A 84 16.43 -24.05 -25.89
CA THR A 84 16.32 -24.01 -24.42
C THR A 84 15.23 -24.94 -23.91
N LYS A 85 15.46 -25.58 -22.75
CA LYS A 85 14.45 -26.39 -22.04
C LYS A 85 14.42 -26.05 -20.57
N VAL A 86 13.24 -26.02 -19.96
CA VAL A 86 13.08 -25.78 -18.52
C VAL A 86 12.89 -27.11 -17.82
N ALA A 87 13.85 -27.48 -16.97
CA ALA A 87 13.86 -28.78 -16.31
C ALA A 87 14.56 -28.73 -14.94
N PRO A 88 14.02 -27.99 -13.94
CA PRO A 88 14.70 -27.71 -12.65
C PRO A 88 15.07 -28.94 -11.81
N ASN A 89 14.43 -30.07 -12.08
CA ASN A 89 14.59 -31.31 -11.32
C ASN A 89 15.46 -32.36 -12.01
N MET A 90 16.16 -32.01 -13.09
CA MET A 90 17.15 -32.90 -13.70
C MET A 90 18.37 -33.11 -12.79
N ASP A 91 19.02 -34.26 -12.95
CA ASP A 91 20.12 -34.71 -12.09
C ASP A 91 21.25 -33.68 -11.94
N PRO A 92 21.73 -32.96 -12.97
CA PRO A 92 22.76 -31.93 -12.82
C PRO A 92 22.40 -30.82 -11.83
N PHE A 93 21.14 -30.35 -11.84
CA PHE A 93 20.65 -29.36 -10.88
C PHE A 93 20.50 -29.94 -9.46
N VAL A 94 20.18 -31.23 -9.35
CA VAL A 94 20.15 -31.93 -8.06
C VAL A 94 21.55 -32.04 -7.47
N VAL A 95 22.55 -32.38 -8.30
CA VAL A 95 23.97 -32.45 -7.91
C VAL A 95 24.48 -31.08 -7.47
N LEU A 96 24.18 -30.03 -8.25
CA LEU A 96 24.49 -28.64 -7.87
C LEU A 96 23.93 -28.30 -6.48
N ARG A 97 22.68 -28.64 -6.19
CA ARG A 97 22.07 -28.36 -4.88
C ARG A 97 22.78 -29.09 -3.73
N ARG A 98 23.30 -30.29 -3.96
CA ARG A 98 24.09 -31.04 -2.97
C ARG A 98 25.49 -30.45 -2.76
N LYS A 99 26.14 -30.00 -3.84
CA LYS A 99 27.50 -29.42 -3.83
C LYS A 99 27.50 -27.88 -3.81
N LYS A 100 26.37 -27.23 -3.50
CA LYS A 100 26.19 -25.78 -3.74
C LYS A 100 27.26 -24.92 -3.09
N ARG A 101 27.68 -25.26 -1.87
CA ARG A 101 28.72 -24.51 -1.14
C ARG A 101 30.10 -24.63 -1.77
N GLU A 102 30.44 -25.81 -2.29
CA GLU A 102 31.70 -26.05 -2.98
C GLU A 102 31.75 -25.27 -4.29
N ILE A 103 30.70 -25.37 -5.11
CA ILE A 103 30.60 -24.64 -6.37
C ILE A 103 30.62 -23.12 -6.13
N MET A 104 29.89 -22.61 -5.15
CA MET A 104 29.94 -21.17 -4.82
C MET A 104 31.33 -20.74 -4.31
N SER A 105 32.04 -21.59 -3.57
CA SER A 105 33.41 -21.31 -3.11
C SER A 105 34.38 -21.23 -4.29
N ILE A 106 34.22 -22.07 -5.32
CA ILE A 106 34.99 -22.01 -6.56
C ILE A 106 34.68 -20.71 -7.32
N ILE A 107 33.39 -20.37 -7.50
CA ILE A 107 32.96 -19.17 -8.23
C ILE A 107 33.48 -17.90 -7.55
N SER A 108 33.34 -17.80 -6.23
CA SER A 108 33.77 -16.62 -5.48
C SER A 108 35.27 -16.66 -5.14
N GLY A 109 35.96 -17.79 -5.30
CA GLY A 109 37.33 -17.95 -4.81
C GLY A 109 37.49 -17.64 -3.31
N LYS A 110 36.44 -17.87 -2.50
CA LYS A 110 36.42 -17.55 -1.06
C LYS A 110 36.36 -18.82 -0.24
N GLU A 111 37.03 -18.81 0.90
CA GLU A 111 36.94 -19.91 1.86
C GLU A 111 35.56 -19.98 2.53
N LYS A 112 35.29 -21.10 3.21
CA LYS A 112 33.97 -21.41 3.76
C LYS A 112 33.39 -20.33 4.69
N GLU A 113 34.22 -19.76 5.57
CA GLU A 113 33.77 -18.71 6.51
C GLU A 113 33.53 -17.38 5.81
N GLU A 114 34.43 -16.97 4.92
CA GLU A 114 34.30 -15.72 4.16
C GLU A 114 33.10 -15.78 3.20
N LEU A 115 32.91 -16.91 2.51
CA LEU A 115 31.74 -17.17 1.68
C LEU A 115 30.45 -17.10 2.52
N ARG A 116 30.44 -17.67 3.72
CA ARG A 116 29.26 -17.62 4.59
C ARG A 116 28.88 -16.18 4.92
N ASN A 117 29.85 -15.35 5.29
CA ASN A 117 29.61 -13.94 5.60
C ASN A 117 29.10 -13.18 4.37
N LEU A 118 29.75 -13.35 3.21
CA LEU A 118 29.30 -12.75 1.95
C LEU A 118 27.85 -13.13 1.61
N LEU A 119 27.49 -14.40 1.76
CA LEU A 119 26.12 -14.86 1.49
C LEU A 119 25.09 -14.22 2.41
N VAL A 120 25.43 -14.00 3.69
CA VAL A 120 24.57 -13.28 4.63
C VAL A 120 24.41 -11.84 4.19
N ASP A 121 25.50 -11.16 3.83
CA ASP A 121 25.47 -9.75 3.43
C ASP A 121 24.68 -9.53 2.13
N ILE A 122 24.85 -10.42 1.15
CA ILE A 122 24.07 -10.40 -0.10
C ILE A 122 22.58 -10.62 0.21
N SER A 123 22.27 -11.58 1.10
CA SER A 123 20.88 -11.88 1.48
C SER A 123 20.21 -10.71 2.19
N LEU A 124 20.94 -10.03 3.09
CA LEU A 124 20.47 -8.83 3.77
C LEU A 124 20.24 -7.68 2.79
N SER A 125 21.17 -7.48 1.85
CA SER A 125 21.05 -6.45 0.81
C SER A 125 19.84 -6.69 -0.09
N LEU A 126 19.65 -7.94 -0.55
CA LEU A 126 18.49 -8.33 -1.35
C LEU A 126 17.17 -8.15 -0.58
N ALA A 127 17.14 -8.53 0.70
CA ALA A 127 15.96 -8.34 1.55
C ALA A 127 15.60 -6.85 1.72
N ARG A 128 16.61 -5.99 1.96
CA ARG A 128 16.41 -4.53 2.06
C ARG A 128 15.84 -3.96 0.77
N MET A 129 16.34 -4.38 -0.39
CA MET A 129 15.82 -3.95 -1.69
C MET A 129 14.34 -4.33 -1.87
N GLN A 130 13.98 -5.58 -1.54
CA GLN A 130 12.60 -6.05 -1.63
C GLN A 130 11.66 -5.30 -0.68
N ILE A 131 12.09 -5.08 0.57
CA ILE A 131 11.31 -4.29 1.55
C ILE A 131 11.13 -2.85 1.04
N LYS A 132 12.20 -2.21 0.55
CA LYS A 132 12.11 -0.84 0.01
C LYS A 132 11.14 -0.76 -1.16
N LYS A 133 11.13 -1.75 -2.05
CA LYS A 133 10.18 -1.84 -3.17
C LYS A 133 8.73 -1.91 -2.67
N GLU A 134 8.44 -2.80 -1.73
CA GLU A 134 7.09 -2.92 -1.16
C GLU A 134 6.65 -1.67 -0.39
N LEU A 135 7.56 -1.02 0.36
CA LEU A 135 7.27 0.23 1.06
C LEU A 135 7.07 1.42 0.12
N SER A 136 7.60 1.36 -1.10
CA SER A 136 7.46 2.40 -2.12
C SER A 136 6.14 2.31 -2.89
N ARG A 137 5.31 1.31 -2.59
CA ARG A 137 4.00 1.15 -3.21
C ARG A 137 3.07 2.29 -2.81
N LYS A 138 2.57 3.03 -3.81
CA LYS A 138 1.73 4.20 -3.58
C LYS A 138 0.33 3.82 -3.03
N ASP A 139 -0.20 2.66 -3.41
CA ASP A 139 -1.48 2.15 -2.88
C ASP A 139 -1.41 1.90 -1.36
N LEU A 140 -0.25 1.54 -0.82
CA LEU A 140 -0.03 1.43 0.62
C LEU A 140 -0.26 2.76 1.34
N LEU A 141 0.20 3.88 0.77
CA LEU A 141 0.02 5.21 1.35
C LEU A 141 -1.47 5.58 1.41
N VAL A 142 -2.22 5.30 0.34
CA VAL A 142 -3.69 5.48 0.29
C VAL A 142 -4.36 4.67 1.40
N MET A 143 -3.99 3.39 1.54
CA MET A 143 -4.57 2.53 2.56
C MET A 143 -4.33 3.06 3.98
N LYS A 144 -3.12 3.54 4.26
CA LYS A 144 -2.79 4.11 5.58
C LYS A 144 -3.50 5.43 5.83
N ALA A 145 -3.66 6.28 4.82
CA ALA A 145 -4.41 7.52 4.93
C ALA A 145 -5.90 7.26 5.20
N VAL A 146 -6.51 6.27 4.52
CA VAL A 146 -7.91 5.87 4.76
C VAL A 146 -8.10 5.32 6.18
N ASP A 147 -7.19 4.46 6.64
CA ASP A 147 -7.23 3.91 8.00
C ASP A 147 -7.16 5.03 9.06
N TYR A 148 -6.24 5.99 8.86
CA TYR A 148 -6.14 7.17 9.72
C TYR A 148 -7.40 8.04 9.68
N LEU A 149 -7.98 8.27 8.50
CA LEU A 149 -9.24 9.00 8.34
C LEU A 149 -10.39 8.31 9.10
N ASP A 150 -10.46 6.99 9.08
CA ASP A 150 -11.45 6.22 9.82
C ASP A 150 -11.24 6.31 11.33
N HIS A 151 -9.99 6.33 11.79
CA HIS A 151 -9.68 6.60 13.19
C HIS A 151 -10.05 8.03 13.61
N LEU A 152 -9.76 9.04 12.80
CA LEU A 152 -10.16 10.42 13.05
C LEU A 152 -11.69 10.54 13.17
N ASN A 153 -12.43 9.96 12.23
CA ASN A 153 -13.90 9.99 12.25
C ASN A 153 -14.47 9.31 13.50
N LYS A 154 -13.91 8.17 13.92
CA LYS A 154 -14.31 7.50 15.16
C LYS A 154 -14.03 8.37 16.38
N SER A 155 -12.85 9.00 16.44
CA SER A 155 -12.48 9.91 17.53
C SER A 155 -13.44 11.09 17.60
N LEU A 156 -13.73 11.76 16.48
CA LEU A 156 -14.68 12.86 16.41
C LEU A 156 -16.08 12.41 16.88
N ASN A 157 -16.57 11.26 16.43
CA ASN A 157 -17.87 10.74 16.86
C ASN A 157 -17.96 10.46 18.37
N ILE A 158 -16.84 10.12 19.02
CA ILE A 158 -16.79 9.89 20.47
C ILE A 158 -16.65 11.21 21.24
N LEU A 159 -15.79 12.11 20.76
CA LEU A 159 -15.46 13.36 21.46
C LEU A 159 -16.56 14.41 21.33
N MET A 160 -17.25 14.47 20.18
CA MET A 160 -18.23 15.52 19.91
C MET A 160 -19.40 15.54 20.90
N PRO A 161 -20.08 14.42 21.23
CA PRO A 161 -21.14 14.43 22.23
C PRO A 161 -20.66 14.94 23.59
N ALA A 162 -19.48 14.51 24.04
CA ALA A 162 -18.93 14.92 25.34
C ALA A 162 -18.62 16.41 25.38
N VAL A 163 -18.05 16.98 24.31
CA VAL A 163 -17.78 18.42 24.24
C VAL A 163 -19.06 19.24 24.10
N ARG A 164 -20.07 18.75 23.36
CA ARG A 164 -21.39 19.40 23.28
C ARG A 164 -22.08 19.45 24.64
N GLU A 165 -22.05 18.36 25.39
CA GLU A 165 -22.61 18.29 26.75
C GLU A 165 -21.89 19.27 27.68
N TRP A 166 -20.55 19.31 27.64
CA TRP A 166 -19.78 20.24 28.45
C TRP A 166 -20.01 21.71 28.04
N PHE A 167 -20.04 22.00 26.74
CA PHE A 167 -20.26 23.36 26.24
C PHE A 167 -21.67 23.88 26.51
N SER A 168 -22.66 22.99 26.62
CA SER A 168 -24.04 23.34 26.97
C SER A 168 -24.17 24.00 28.36
N ILE A 169 -23.18 23.85 29.25
CA ILE A 169 -23.14 24.61 30.53
C ILE A 169 -22.92 26.10 30.27
N TYR A 170 -22.18 26.44 29.22
CA TYR A 170 -21.82 27.82 28.85
C TYR A 170 -22.82 28.45 27.88
N MET A 171 -23.34 27.68 26.93
CA MET A 171 -24.30 28.15 25.93
C MET A 171 -25.24 27.00 25.52
N PRO A 172 -26.26 26.67 26.32
CA PRO A 172 -27.15 25.54 26.05
C PRO A 172 -27.93 25.70 24.74
N GLU A 173 -28.20 26.94 24.32
CA GLU A 173 -28.97 27.20 23.10
C GLU A 173 -28.20 26.80 21.83
N LEU A 174 -26.86 26.74 21.86
CA LEU A 174 -26.04 26.41 20.69
C LEU A 174 -26.37 25.01 20.15
N ASP A 175 -26.55 24.03 21.03
CA ASP A 175 -26.82 22.64 20.63
C ASP A 175 -28.13 22.51 19.85
N SER A 176 -29.15 23.28 20.25
CA SER A 176 -30.47 23.32 19.58
C SER A 176 -30.48 24.10 18.26
N ILE A 177 -29.50 24.97 18.05
CA ILE A 177 -29.41 25.82 16.85
C ILE A 177 -28.52 25.16 15.79
N VAL A 178 -27.47 24.43 16.20
CA VAL A 178 -26.45 23.88 15.30
C VAL A 178 -26.32 22.36 15.45
N GLU A 179 -26.96 21.63 14.53
CA GLU A 179 -26.91 20.16 14.48
C GLU A 179 -25.55 19.64 13.98
N ASP A 180 -24.96 20.28 12.97
CA ASP A 180 -23.69 19.84 12.39
C ASP A 180 -22.53 20.03 13.39
N HIS A 181 -21.72 18.98 13.55
CA HIS A 181 -20.65 18.97 14.53
C HIS A 181 -19.51 19.93 14.22
N GLU A 182 -19.18 20.09 12.95
CA GLU A 182 -18.09 20.96 12.53
C GLU A 182 -18.49 22.43 12.65
N LEU A 183 -19.69 22.78 12.18
CA LEU A 183 -20.27 24.11 12.38
C LEU A 183 -20.42 24.45 13.86
N PHE A 184 -20.79 23.49 14.71
CA PHE A 184 -20.87 23.70 16.16
C PHE A 184 -19.51 24.06 16.75
N VAL A 185 -18.44 23.35 16.37
CA VAL A 185 -17.10 23.66 16.87
C VAL A 185 -16.66 25.06 16.43
N ARG A 186 -16.86 25.41 15.16
CA ARG A 186 -16.56 26.76 14.64
C ARG A 186 -17.36 27.85 15.37
N ALA A 187 -18.65 27.60 15.62
CA ALA A 187 -19.52 28.49 16.39
C ALA A 187 -19.03 28.66 17.83
N ALA A 188 -18.71 27.54 18.49
CA ALA A 188 -18.24 27.52 19.87
C ALA A 188 -16.89 28.25 20.02
N MET A 189 -15.99 28.16 19.03
CA MET A 189 -14.76 28.96 18.99
C MET A 189 -15.05 30.46 18.90
N ALA A 190 -15.96 30.86 18.01
CA ALA A 190 -16.33 32.26 17.84
C ALA A 190 -16.99 32.83 19.12
N ILE A 191 -17.88 32.06 19.74
CA ILE A 191 -18.54 32.42 21.02
C ILE A 191 -17.54 32.49 22.17
N ALA A 192 -16.54 31.59 22.19
CA ALA A 192 -15.48 31.63 23.17
C ALA A 192 -14.56 32.86 23.01
N GLY A 193 -14.54 33.50 21.84
CA GLY A 193 -13.88 34.78 21.59
C GLY A 193 -14.75 35.99 21.98
N ASP A 194 -14.88 36.96 21.08
CA ASP A 194 -15.72 38.15 21.30
C ASP A 194 -17.21 37.87 21.02
N GLY A 195 -17.52 36.75 20.34
CA GLY A 195 -18.89 36.30 20.09
C GLY A 195 -19.71 37.24 19.20
N GLY A 196 -19.05 38.14 18.47
CA GLY A 196 -19.70 39.11 17.61
C GLY A 196 -20.34 38.45 16.39
N LYS A 197 -21.33 39.14 15.80
CA LYS A 197 -21.94 38.71 14.53
C LYS A 197 -20.88 38.52 13.44
N ASP A 198 -19.91 39.42 13.40
CA ASP A 198 -18.81 39.38 12.43
C ASP A 198 -17.85 38.20 12.68
N ASP A 199 -17.69 37.74 13.93
CA ASP A 199 -16.87 36.56 14.26
C ASP A 199 -17.55 35.27 13.79
N LEU A 200 -18.85 35.17 14.01
CA LEU A 200 -19.66 34.03 13.57
C LEU A 200 -19.68 33.93 12.04
N LEU A 201 -19.75 35.06 11.33
CA LEU A 201 -19.64 35.09 9.87
C LEU A 201 -18.24 34.67 9.40
N ARG A 202 -17.17 35.16 10.05
CA ARG A 202 -15.79 34.76 9.74
C ARG A 202 -15.53 33.27 9.99
N ALA A 203 -16.23 32.68 10.94
CA ALA A 203 -16.19 31.24 11.21
C ALA A 203 -16.93 30.39 10.14
N GLY A 204 -17.54 31.03 9.14
CA GLY A 204 -18.17 30.36 8.01
C GLY A 204 -19.57 29.84 8.28
N LEU A 205 -20.25 30.35 9.31
CA LEU A 205 -21.63 29.98 9.59
C LEU A 205 -22.61 30.63 8.60
N PRO A 206 -23.71 29.94 8.22
CA PRO A 206 -24.77 30.55 7.41
C PRO A 206 -25.46 31.72 8.10
N ASP A 207 -25.86 32.76 7.35
CA ASP A 207 -26.46 33.99 7.87
C ASP A 207 -27.66 33.75 8.80
N GLU A 208 -28.50 32.77 8.48
CA GLU A 208 -29.67 32.40 9.29
C GLU A 208 -29.25 31.88 10.68
N VAL A 209 -28.23 31.03 10.71
CA VAL A 209 -27.65 30.47 11.96
C VAL A 209 -27.02 31.59 12.78
N VAL A 210 -26.26 32.49 12.13
CA VAL A 210 -25.64 33.64 12.79
C VAL A 210 -26.68 34.55 13.45
N SER A 211 -27.79 34.84 12.76
CA SER A 211 -28.85 35.69 13.31
C SER A 211 -29.51 35.05 14.54
N ARG A 212 -29.83 33.75 14.46
CA ARG A 212 -30.42 33.00 15.58
C ARG A 212 -29.48 32.92 16.78
N LEU A 213 -28.19 32.65 16.54
CA LEU A 213 -27.18 32.61 17.59
C LEU A 213 -26.98 33.98 18.24
N SER A 214 -26.90 35.05 17.45
CA SER A 214 -26.73 36.41 17.98
C SER A 214 -27.88 36.84 18.90
N GLU A 215 -29.11 36.39 18.61
CA GLU A 215 -30.25 36.64 19.50
C GLU A 215 -30.20 35.74 20.75
N ALA A 216 -29.88 34.45 20.57
CA ALA A 216 -29.76 33.50 21.68
C ALA A 216 -28.67 33.91 22.68
N MET A 217 -27.53 34.39 22.21
CA MET A 217 -26.42 34.86 23.06
C MET A 217 -26.82 36.02 23.98
N LYS A 218 -27.72 36.92 23.53
CA LYS A 218 -28.23 38.02 24.37
C LYS A 218 -29.14 37.56 25.50
N LYS A 219 -29.74 36.37 25.34
CA LYS A 219 -30.74 35.80 26.25
C LYS A 219 -30.24 34.52 26.93
N THR A 220 -28.95 34.19 26.78
CA THR A 220 -28.44 32.90 27.20
C THR A 220 -28.56 32.70 28.71
N LEU A 221 -28.94 31.48 29.08
CA LEU A 221 -28.99 31.03 30.48
C LEU A 221 -27.67 30.41 30.95
N GLY A 222 -26.69 30.27 30.05
CA GLY A 222 -25.41 29.67 30.36
C GLY A 222 -24.45 30.61 31.09
N ILE A 223 -23.30 30.05 31.50
CA ILE A 223 -22.23 30.82 32.14
C ILE A 223 -21.23 31.33 31.11
N GLY A 224 -20.55 32.45 31.39
CA GLY A 224 -19.49 32.95 30.52
C GLY A 224 -18.39 31.91 30.25
N VAL A 225 -17.97 31.79 28.99
CA VAL A 225 -16.97 30.80 28.55
C VAL A 225 -15.62 31.04 29.25
N LYS A 226 -15.05 29.97 29.83
CA LYS A 226 -13.73 29.97 30.48
C LYS A 226 -12.66 29.34 29.59
N GLY A 227 -11.38 29.45 29.99
CA GLY A 227 -10.24 29.08 29.16
C GLY A 227 -10.14 27.58 28.84
N GLU A 228 -10.42 26.69 29.80
CA GLU A 228 -10.14 25.27 29.66
C GLU A 228 -10.98 24.58 28.56
N ILE A 229 -12.25 24.99 28.42
CA ILE A 229 -13.12 24.47 27.34
C ILE A 229 -12.71 25.03 25.97
N ARG A 230 -12.14 26.24 25.92
CA ARG A 230 -11.67 26.86 24.69
C ARG A 230 -10.52 26.05 24.07
N ASP A 231 -9.57 25.60 24.88
CA ASP A 231 -8.45 24.77 24.42
C ASP A 231 -8.94 23.45 23.81
N VAL A 232 -9.92 22.81 24.47
CA VAL A 232 -10.53 21.56 23.99
C VAL A 232 -11.24 21.75 22.66
N ILE A 233 -12.00 22.84 22.49
CA ILE A 233 -12.67 23.17 21.23
C ILE A 233 -11.64 23.46 20.14
N SER A 234 -10.55 24.16 20.46
CA SER A 234 -9.47 24.43 19.49
C SER A 234 -8.86 23.13 18.97
N VAL A 235 -8.56 22.16 19.85
CA VAL A 235 -8.06 20.85 19.43
C VAL A 235 -9.07 20.13 18.55
N LEU A 236 -10.37 20.18 18.87
CA LEU A 236 -11.41 19.59 18.01
C LEU A 236 -11.47 20.24 16.64
N ASN A 237 -11.33 21.57 16.55
CA ASN A 237 -11.29 22.26 15.28
C ASN A 237 -10.08 21.80 14.44
N GLU A 238 -8.90 21.68 15.06
CA GLU A 238 -7.71 21.15 14.39
C GLU A 238 -7.92 19.71 13.89
N LEU A 239 -8.68 18.89 14.60
CA LEU A 239 -9.03 17.53 14.15
C LEU A 239 -9.95 17.56 12.91
N PHE A 240 -10.95 18.46 12.86
CA PHE A 240 -11.77 18.66 11.66
C PHE A 240 -10.96 19.16 10.47
N GLU A 241 -10.09 20.14 10.67
CA GLU A 241 -9.20 20.61 9.60
C GLU A 241 -8.23 19.51 9.15
N THR A 242 -7.72 18.70 10.08
CA THR A 242 -6.85 17.56 9.75
C THR A 242 -7.61 16.54 8.93
N ARG A 243 -8.88 16.25 9.27
CA ARG A 243 -9.75 15.38 8.48
C ARG A 243 -9.85 15.88 7.03
N GLU A 244 -10.17 17.17 6.82
CA GLU A 244 -10.23 17.75 5.47
C GLU A 244 -8.89 17.70 4.73
N ARG A 245 -7.76 17.91 5.43
CA ARG A 245 -6.41 17.80 4.84
C ARG A 245 -6.12 16.37 4.40
N VAL A 246 -6.47 15.38 5.21
CA VAL A 246 -6.29 13.95 4.89
C VAL A 246 -7.19 13.53 3.72
N GLU A 247 -8.43 13.99 3.68
CA GLU A 247 -9.34 13.73 2.55
C GLU A 247 -8.76 14.29 1.25
N ARG A 248 -8.32 15.55 1.23
CA ARG A 248 -7.65 16.15 0.06
C ARG A 248 -6.38 15.42 -0.33
N TYR A 249 -5.60 14.96 0.64
CA TYR A 249 -4.41 14.15 0.39
C TYR A 249 -4.76 12.82 -0.30
N ILE A 250 -5.79 12.12 0.19
CA ILE A 250 -6.30 10.89 -0.43
C ILE A 250 -6.81 11.18 -1.85
N GLU A 251 -7.56 12.26 -2.06
CA GLU A 251 -8.05 12.66 -3.38
C GLU A 251 -6.91 12.88 -4.37
N GLY A 252 -5.86 13.61 -3.97
CA GLY A 252 -4.68 13.85 -4.79
C GLY A 252 -3.97 12.55 -5.18
N LEU A 253 -3.70 11.69 -4.19
CA LEU A 253 -3.08 10.39 -4.43
C LEU A 253 -3.92 9.49 -5.35
N MET A 254 -5.23 9.45 -5.15
CA MET A 254 -6.12 8.59 -5.93
C MET A 254 -6.21 9.01 -7.39
N ARG A 255 -6.19 10.31 -7.68
CA ARG A 255 -6.10 10.82 -9.06
C ARG A 255 -4.80 10.42 -9.75
N GLU A 256 -3.71 10.30 -8.98
CA GLU A 256 -2.42 9.87 -9.51
C GLU A 256 -2.34 8.34 -9.70
N ILE A 257 -2.82 7.58 -8.72
CA ILE A 257 -2.61 6.12 -8.63
C ILE A 257 -3.69 5.34 -9.38
N ALA A 258 -4.94 5.77 -9.28
CA ALA A 258 -6.10 5.09 -9.85
C ALA A 258 -7.12 6.11 -10.42
N PRO A 259 -6.76 6.86 -11.48
CA PRO A 259 -7.61 7.89 -12.06
C PRO A 259 -8.97 7.34 -12.53
N ASN A 260 -8.97 6.22 -13.26
CA ASN A 260 -10.21 5.61 -13.77
C ASN A 260 -11.17 5.21 -12.63
N LEU A 261 -10.64 4.67 -11.53
CA LEU A 261 -11.46 4.31 -10.37
C LEU A 261 -12.00 5.57 -9.68
N SER A 262 -11.18 6.62 -9.62
CA SER A 262 -11.57 7.92 -9.07
C SER A 262 -12.67 8.58 -9.88
N ASP A 263 -12.64 8.47 -11.21
CA ASP A 263 -13.66 9.05 -12.09
C ASP A 263 -15.00 8.28 -12.00
N VAL A 264 -14.94 6.96 -11.84
CA VAL A 264 -16.14 6.11 -11.79
C VAL A 264 -16.81 6.12 -10.41
N ALA A 265 -16.03 5.97 -9.33
CA ALA A 265 -16.57 5.81 -7.97
C ALA A 265 -16.39 7.05 -7.09
N GLY A 266 -15.58 8.01 -7.51
CA GLY A 266 -15.08 9.08 -6.64
C GLY A 266 -13.79 8.67 -5.91
N PRO A 267 -12.87 9.60 -5.61
CA PRO A 267 -11.59 9.26 -5.01
C PRO A 267 -11.69 8.59 -3.63
N LEU A 268 -12.54 9.10 -2.73
CA LEU A 268 -12.67 8.56 -1.37
C LEU A 268 -13.26 7.13 -1.37
N LEU A 269 -14.29 6.88 -2.18
CA LEU A 269 -14.88 5.54 -2.29
C LEU A 269 -13.90 4.57 -2.97
N GLY A 270 -13.21 5.02 -4.03
CA GLY A 270 -12.15 4.26 -4.69
C GLY A 270 -11.02 3.87 -3.73
N ALA A 271 -10.55 4.81 -2.92
CA ALA A 271 -9.55 4.56 -1.88
C ALA A 271 -10.03 3.50 -0.88
N ARG A 272 -11.29 3.59 -0.43
CA ARG A 272 -11.87 2.60 0.48
C ARG A 272 -11.98 1.20 -0.16
N LEU A 273 -12.30 1.11 -1.44
CA LEU A 273 -12.30 -0.17 -2.18
C LEU A 273 -10.90 -0.78 -2.23
N ILE A 274 -9.87 0.00 -2.53
CA ILE A 274 -8.47 -0.43 -2.52
C ILE A 274 -8.08 -0.95 -1.12
N THR A 275 -8.44 -0.21 -0.07
CA THR A 275 -8.17 -0.61 1.32
C THR A 275 -8.87 -1.90 1.69
N MET A 276 -10.15 -2.07 1.33
CA MET A 276 -10.91 -3.29 1.61
C MET A 276 -10.37 -4.51 0.85
N ALA A 277 -9.89 -4.32 -0.38
CA ALA A 277 -9.24 -5.38 -1.16
C ALA A 277 -7.83 -5.71 -0.67
N GLY A 278 -7.20 -4.80 0.09
CA GLY A 278 -5.84 -4.95 0.60
C GLY A 278 -4.74 -4.60 -0.42
N GLY A 279 -5.05 -3.71 -1.36
CA GLY A 279 -4.15 -3.21 -2.40
C GLY A 279 -4.82 -3.09 -3.76
N LEU A 280 -4.24 -2.28 -4.64
CA LEU A 280 -4.81 -2.00 -5.97
C LEU A 280 -4.76 -3.24 -6.87
N ASP A 281 -3.65 -3.97 -6.87
CA ASP A 281 -3.50 -5.19 -7.67
C ASP A 281 -4.50 -6.27 -7.26
N LYS A 282 -4.76 -6.39 -5.95
CA LYS A 282 -5.77 -7.32 -5.43
C LYS A 282 -7.16 -6.91 -5.87
N LEU A 283 -7.48 -5.62 -5.77
CA LEU A 283 -8.76 -5.09 -6.25
C LEU A 283 -8.99 -5.42 -7.73
N ALA A 284 -7.96 -5.27 -8.57
CA ALA A 284 -8.02 -5.56 -10.00
C ALA A 284 -8.26 -7.06 -10.31
N GLN A 285 -7.87 -7.97 -9.41
CA GLN A 285 -8.09 -9.41 -9.54
C GLN A 285 -9.45 -9.88 -9.02
N LEU A 286 -10.17 -9.04 -8.27
CA LEU A 286 -11.48 -9.41 -7.73
C LEU A 286 -12.54 -9.42 -8.85
N PRO A 287 -13.42 -10.43 -8.90
CA PRO A 287 -14.55 -10.40 -9.81
C PRO A 287 -15.55 -9.31 -9.38
N ALA A 288 -16.32 -8.79 -10.35
CA ALA A 288 -17.30 -7.74 -10.10
C ALA A 288 -18.32 -8.10 -9.00
N SER A 289 -18.72 -9.37 -8.90
CA SER A 289 -19.62 -9.85 -7.85
C SER A 289 -19.04 -9.72 -6.45
N THR A 290 -17.72 -9.89 -6.29
CA THR A 290 -17.03 -9.66 -5.00
C THR A 290 -16.94 -8.17 -4.71
N ILE A 291 -16.56 -7.36 -5.71
CA ILE A 291 -16.48 -5.89 -5.56
C ILE A 291 -17.84 -5.31 -5.13
N GLN A 292 -18.94 -5.78 -5.71
CA GLN A 292 -20.30 -5.35 -5.41
C GLN A 292 -20.65 -5.42 -3.92
N ILE A 293 -20.13 -6.45 -3.24
CA ILE A 293 -20.48 -6.76 -1.85
C ILE A 293 -19.33 -6.49 -0.86
N LEU A 294 -18.24 -5.86 -1.31
CA LEU A 294 -17.13 -5.46 -0.43
C LEU A 294 -17.63 -4.58 0.73
N GLY A 295 -17.27 -4.95 1.96
CA GLY A 295 -17.74 -4.29 3.17
C GLY A 295 -19.04 -4.85 3.76
N ALA A 296 -19.76 -5.72 3.04
CA ALA A 296 -20.96 -6.40 3.54
C ALA A 296 -20.68 -7.82 4.07
N HIS A 297 -19.43 -8.13 4.45
CA HIS A 297 -18.99 -9.47 4.85
C HIS A 297 -19.90 -10.14 5.89
N LYS A 298 -20.38 -9.39 6.89
CA LYS A 298 -21.29 -9.90 7.92
C LYS A 298 -22.64 -10.36 7.34
N ALA A 299 -23.21 -9.58 6.41
CA ALA A 299 -24.48 -9.90 5.78
C ALA A 299 -24.35 -11.08 4.79
N ILE A 300 -23.25 -11.15 4.04
CA ILE A 300 -22.92 -12.30 3.19
C ILE A 300 -22.80 -13.57 4.04
N PHE A 301 -22.07 -13.48 5.16
CA PHE A 301 -21.87 -14.62 6.05
C PHE A 301 -23.19 -15.13 6.63
N LEU A 302 -24.11 -14.23 7.00
CA LEU A 302 -25.46 -14.59 7.43
C LEU A 302 -26.28 -15.24 6.31
N HIS A 303 -26.16 -14.76 5.06
CA HIS A 303 -26.78 -15.42 3.91
C HIS A 303 -26.27 -16.86 3.74
N MET A 304 -24.96 -17.06 3.78
CA MET A 304 -24.34 -18.39 3.61
C MET A 304 -24.68 -19.36 4.74
N THR A 305 -24.76 -18.87 5.99
CA THR A 305 -24.97 -19.71 7.17
C THR A 305 -26.44 -19.93 7.53
N LYS A 306 -27.29 -18.92 7.28
CA LYS A 306 -28.70 -18.91 7.72
C LYS A 306 -29.70 -18.79 6.57
N GLY A 307 -29.25 -18.69 5.32
CA GLY A 307 -30.13 -18.57 4.16
C GLY A 307 -30.91 -17.25 4.08
N THR A 308 -30.51 -16.21 4.82
CA THR A 308 -31.14 -14.87 4.72
C THR A 308 -30.93 -14.28 3.33
N LYS A 309 -31.69 -13.28 2.89
CA LYS A 309 -31.46 -12.68 1.56
C LYS A 309 -30.01 -12.12 1.44
N PRO A 310 -29.33 -12.31 0.29
CA PRO A 310 -27.99 -11.78 0.10
C PRO A 310 -28.00 -10.24 0.07
N PRO A 311 -26.91 -9.58 0.53
CA PRO A 311 -26.80 -8.13 0.41
C PRO A 311 -26.68 -7.73 -1.06
N LYS A 312 -27.40 -6.68 -1.46
CA LYS A 312 -27.37 -6.15 -2.84
C LYS A 312 -26.10 -5.34 -3.13
N HIS A 313 -25.57 -4.67 -2.12
CA HIS A 313 -24.41 -3.80 -2.21
C HIS A 313 -23.71 -3.74 -0.86
N GLY A 314 -22.39 -3.61 -0.89
CA GLY A 314 -21.58 -3.25 0.26
C GLY A 314 -21.32 -1.76 0.31
N ILE A 315 -20.04 -1.38 0.32
CA ILE A 315 -19.61 0.01 0.42
C ILE A 315 -20.03 0.88 -0.78
N LEU A 316 -20.32 0.25 -1.93
CA LEU A 316 -20.83 0.93 -3.11
C LEU A 316 -22.16 1.66 -2.87
N PHE A 317 -22.90 1.33 -1.81
CA PHE A 317 -24.09 2.09 -1.43
C PHE A 317 -23.78 3.57 -1.07
N GLN A 318 -22.52 3.88 -0.75
CA GLN A 318 -22.07 5.25 -0.52
C GLN A 318 -21.91 6.06 -1.82
N ALA A 319 -21.84 5.40 -2.98
CA ALA A 319 -21.80 6.08 -4.27
C ALA A 319 -23.10 6.86 -4.49
N LYS A 320 -22.99 8.09 -4.99
CA LYS A 320 -24.13 8.98 -5.18
C LYS A 320 -25.16 8.35 -6.12
N GLU A 321 -24.68 7.77 -7.21
CA GLU A 321 -25.44 7.15 -8.29
C GLU A 321 -26.28 5.98 -7.79
N VAL A 322 -25.73 5.17 -6.87
CA VAL A 322 -26.43 4.02 -6.27
C VAL A 322 -27.46 4.48 -5.25
N ARG A 323 -27.17 5.54 -4.49
CA ARG A 323 -28.08 6.06 -3.46
C ARG A 323 -29.25 6.85 -4.07
N SER A 324 -29.07 7.46 -5.24
CA SER A 324 -30.08 8.30 -5.90
C SER A 324 -30.94 7.57 -6.94
N ALA A 325 -30.62 6.31 -7.27
CA ALA A 325 -31.38 5.48 -8.20
C ALA A 325 -32.50 4.72 -7.49
#